data_AF-A0A1S3XG48-F1
#
_entry.id   AF-A0A1S3XG48-F1
#
_cell.length_a   1.000
_cell.length_b   1.000
_cell.length_c   1.000
_cell.angle_alpha   90.00
_cell.angle_beta   90.00
_cell.angle_gamma   90.00
#
_symmetry.space_group_name_H-M   'P 1'
#
loop_
_entity.id
_entity.type
_entity.pdbx_description
1 polymer ?
#
loop_
_entity_poly.entity_id
_entity_poly.type
_entity_poly.pdbx_seq_one_letter_code
_entity_poly.pdbx_strand_id
1 'polypeptide(L)'
;MHEGPVTCLAFTDDQLLVSGSSLGTLSLSDLSSDQRVVLLGSTFSAGIKTLCFNPSSYMVFAGSTAGNVSCWDLRFAEMTKT
;
A
#
# COMPACT_ATOMS: atom_id res chain seq x y z
N MET A 1 -4.14 6.19 -8.54
CA MET A 1 -4.36 7.55 -8.00
C MET A 1 -5.22 7.43 -6.75
N HIS A 2 -4.95 8.16 -5.68
CA HIS A 2 -5.78 8.12 -4.47
C HIS A 2 -6.90 9.16 -4.53
N GLU A 3 -8.11 8.77 -4.13
CA GLU A 3 -9.29 9.64 -4.01
C GLU A 3 -9.25 10.57 -2.77
N GLY A 4 -8.22 10.45 -1.93
CA GLY A 4 -8.06 11.26 -0.73
C GLY A 4 -6.59 11.43 -0.33
N PRO A 5 -6.30 12.39 0.58
CA PRO A 5 -4.94 12.73 0.98
C PRO A 5 -4.08 11.51 1.31
N VAL A 6 -2.88 11.47 0.75
CA VAL A 6 -1.85 10.48 1.09
C VAL A 6 -1.28 10.83 2.46
N THR A 7 -1.33 9.89 3.38
CA THR A 7 -0.94 10.08 4.79
C THR A 7 0.37 9.41 5.14
N CYS A 8 0.80 8.43 4.36
CA CYS A 8 1.99 7.64 4.60
C CYS A 8 2.50 6.99 3.31
N LEU A 9 3.81 6.72 3.28
CA LEU A 9 4.53 6.13 2.16
C LEU A 9 5.54 5.10 2.71
N ALA A 10 5.80 4.05 1.95
CA ALA A 10 6.87 3.10 2.21
C ALA A 10 7.50 2.66 0.88
N PHE A 11 8.81 2.43 0.90
CA PHE A 11 9.55 1.91 -0.25
C PHE A 11 9.97 0.46 0.00
N THR A 12 9.90 -0.34 -1.06
CA THR A 12 10.52 -1.67 -1.09
C THR A 12 11.89 -1.58 -1.74
N ASP A 13 12.71 -2.62 -1.52
CA ASP A 13 14.02 -2.74 -2.16
C ASP A 13 13.90 -2.90 -3.70
N ASP A 14 12.73 -3.37 -4.18
CA ASP A 14 12.41 -3.60 -5.60
C ASP A 14 11.86 -2.36 -6.33
N GLN A 15 12.14 -1.16 -5.80
CA GLN A 15 11.66 0.11 -6.35
C GLN A 15 10.13 0.23 -6.42
N LEU A 16 9.41 -0.52 -5.58
CA LEU A 16 7.98 -0.34 -5.43
C LEU A 16 7.72 0.72 -4.35
N LEU A 17 6.82 1.64 -4.66
CA LEU A 17 6.29 2.62 -3.73
C LEU A 17 4.91 2.16 -3.25
N VAL A 18 4.77 1.95 -1.95
CA VAL A 18 3.47 1.77 -1.30
C VAL A 18 3.01 3.09 -0.73
N SER A 19 1.77 3.46 -0.99
CA SER A 19 1.18 4.69 -0.49
C SER A 19 -0.20 4.43 0.11
N GLY A 20 -0.46 5.05 1.26
CA GLY A 20 -1.70 4.92 2.01
C GLY A 20 -2.46 6.23 2.10
N SER A 21 -3.78 6.16 2.04
CA SER A 21 -4.68 7.31 2.06
C SER A 21 -5.44 7.44 3.38
N SER A 22 -5.83 8.67 3.68
CA SER A 22 -6.83 9.02 4.72
C SER A 22 -8.20 8.36 4.49
N LEU A 23 -8.50 7.88 3.29
CA LEU A 23 -9.71 7.12 2.98
C LEU A 23 -9.54 5.59 3.09
N GLY A 24 -8.41 5.12 3.64
CA GLY A 24 -8.18 3.69 3.86
C GLY A 24 -7.79 2.90 2.61
N THR A 25 -7.46 3.59 1.52
CA THR A 25 -6.97 2.99 0.28
C THR A 25 -5.45 2.85 0.29
N LEU A 26 -4.95 1.76 -0.25
CA LEU A 26 -3.53 1.50 -0.47
C LEU A 26 -3.25 1.35 -1.95
N SER A 27 -2.19 2.00 -2.44
CA SER A 27 -1.70 1.80 -3.80
C SER A 27 -0.24 1.39 -3.79
N LEU A 28 0.10 0.50 -4.71
CA LEU A 28 1.44 0.01 -4.97
C LEU A 28 1.83 0.51 -6.37
N SER A 29 2.93 1.22 -6.48
CA SER A 29 3.42 1.79 -7.73
C SER A 29 4.83 1.31 -8.01
N ASP A 30 5.08 0.69 -9.16
CA ASP A 30 6.44 0.42 -9.63
C ASP A 30 7.07 1.72 -10.15
N LEU A 31 8.24 2.12 -9.64
CA LEU A 31 8.97 3.30 -10.14
C LEU A 31 9.94 2.98 -11.27
N SER A 32 10.32 1.71 -11.42
CA SER A 32 11.22 1.25 -12.50
C SER A 32 10.47 1.11 -13.82
N SER A 33 9.16 0.88 -13.75
CA SER A 33 8.24 0.83 -14.87
C SER A 33 7.26 1.98 -14.78
N ASP A 34 7.23 2.87 -15.77
CA ASP A 34 6.43 4.11 -15.82
C ASP A 34 4.90 3.96 -15.58
N GLN A 35 4.35 2.75 -15.35
CA GLN A 35 2.90 2.52 -15.44
C GLN A 35 2.28 1.39 -14.60
N ARG A 36 2.80 0.98 -13.44
CA ARG A 36 2.13 -0.07 -12.64
C ARG A 36 1.63 0.43 -11.30
N VAL A 37 0.46 1.09 -11.30
CA VAL A 37 -0.29 1.38 -10.08
C VAL A 37 -1.31 0.26 -9.85
N VAL A 38 -1.11 -0.51 -8.79
CA VAL A 38 -2.04 -1.54 -8.31
C VAL A 38 -2.72 -1.03 -7.06
N LEU A 39 -4.05 -1.02 -7.05
CA LEU A 39 -4.79 -0.78 -5.82
C LEU A 39 -4.76 -2.07 -4.99
N LEU A 40 -4.13 -2.07 -3.82
CA LEU A 40 -4.07 -3.23 -2.92
C LEU A 40 -5.40 -3.49 -2.18
N GLY A 41 -6.50 -3.01 -2.77
CA GLY A 41 -7.85 -3.00 -2.21
C GLY A 41 -8.17 -1.76 -1.37
N SER A 42 -9.45 -1.43 -1.27
CA SER A 42 -10.01 -0.50 -0.28
C SER A 42 -10.21 -1.25 1.04
N THR A 43 -9.12 -1.67 1.68
CA THR A 43 -9.20 -2.69 2.74
C THR A 43 -9.60 -2.11 4.09
N PHE A 44 -9.42 -0.81 4.31
CA PHE A 44 -9.82 -0.18 5.55
C PHE A 44 -11.04 0.72 5.37
N SER A 45 -12.01 0.56 6.28
CA SER A 45 -13.08 1.54 6.52
C SER A 45 -12.58 2.81 7.23
N ALA A 46 -11.28 2.90 7.51
CA ALA A 46 -10.63 3.94 8.30
C ALA A 46 -9.29 4.34 7.67
N GLY A 47 -8.90 5.61 7.83
CA GLY A 47 -7.69 6.14 7.21
C GLY A 47 -6.41 5.40 7.62
N ILE A 48 -5.50 5.19 6.67
CA ILE A 48 -4.18 4.65 6.97
C ILE A 48 -3.37 5.72 7.69
N LYS A 49 -2.66 5.35 8.75
CA LYS A 49 -1.75 6.25 9.47
C LYS A 49 -0.29 5.89 9.31
N THR A 50 0.02 4.62 9.10
CA THR A 50 1.40 4.15 9.03
C THR A 50 1.52 2.96 8.10
N LEU A 51 2.70 2.85 7.49
CA LEU A 51 3.12 1.74 6.66
C LEU A 51 4.50 1.27 7.09
N CYS A 52 4.71 -0.05 7.04
CA CYS A 52 6.01 -0.66 7.28
C CYS A 52 6.22 -1.80 6.28
N PHE A 53 7.35 -1.79 5.59
CA PHE A 53 7.77 -2.89 4.71
C PHE A 53 8.78 -3.77 5.44
N ASN A 54 8.57 -5.09 5.39
CA ASN A 54 9.53 -6.08 5.84
C ASN A 54 10.17 -6.77 4.62
N PRO A 55 11.46 -6.50 4.33
CA PRO A 55 12.14 -7.11 3.19
C PRO A 55 12.35 -8.62 3.36
N SER A 56 12.54 -9.10 4.59
CA SER A 56 12.83 -10.52 4.85
C SER A 56 11.68 -11.46 4.50
N SER A 57 10.43 -11.00 4.69
CA SER A 57 9.22 -11.77 4.41
C SER A 57 8.44 -11.24 3.20
N TYR A 58 8.93 -10.16 2.57
CA TYR A 58 8.28 -9.47 1.47
C TYR A 58 6.82 -9.05 1.77
N MET A 59 6.62 -8.51 2.98
CA MET A 59 5.30 -8.12 3.49
C MET A 59 5.22 -6.62 3.75
N VAL A 60 4.02 -6.08 3.58
CA VAL A 60 3.67 -4.71 4.00
C VAL A 60 2.66 -4.78 5.11
N PHE A 61 2.86 -3.99 6.15
CA PHE A 61 1.94 -3.79 7.26
C PHE A 61 1.38 -2.36 7.21
N ALA A 62 0.08 -2.23 7.43
CA ALA A 62 -0.60 -0.95 7.53
C ALA A 62 -1.38 -0.85 8.84
N GLY A 63 -1.25 0.29 9.52
CA GLY A 63 -2.05 0.61 10.71
C GLY A 63 -3.06 1.71 10.41
N SER A 64 -4.31 1.54 10.84
CA SER A 64 -5.39 2.49 10.59
C SER A 64 -5.73 3.37 11.81
N THR A 65 -6.48 4.45 11.57
CA THR A 65 -7.03 5.31 12.64
C THR A 65 -8.00 4.60 13.56
N ALA A 66 -8.61 3.50 13.13
CA ALA A 66 -9.52 2.69 13.93
C ALA A 66 -8.79 1.71 14.86
N GLY A 67 -7.45 1.67 14.83
CA GLY A 67 -6.64 0.74 15.62
C GLY A 67 -6.48 -0.64 14.98
N ASN A 68 -6.95 -0.83 13.74
CA ASN A 68 -6.79 -2.09 13.02
C ASN A 68 -5.42 -2.14 12.33
N VAL A 69 -4.88 -3.36 12.24
CA VAL A 69 -3.67 -3.65 11.47
C VAL A 69 -4.01 -4.65 10.38
N SER A 70 -3.48 -4.44 9.19
CA SER A 70 -3.58 -5.37 8.08
C SER A 70 -2.22 -5.59 7.47
N CYS A 71 -2.05 -6.74 6.83
CA CYS A 71 -0.81 -7.13 6.19
C CYS A 71 -1.06 -7.72 4.80
N TRP A 72 -0.16 -7.44 3.88
CA TRP A 72 -0.17 -7.96 2.52
C TRP A 72 1.15 -8.64 2.24
N ASP A 73 1.07 -9.78 1.59
CA ASP A 73 2.21 -10.41 0.95
C ASP A 73 2.31 -9.85 -0.48
N LEU A 74 3.39 -9.10 -0.76
CA LEU A 74 3.56 -8.47 -2.06
C LEU A 74 3.88 -9.48 -3.17
N ARG A 75 4.23 -10.74 -2.83
CA ARG A 75 4.46 -11.81 -3.83
C ARG A 75 3.17 -12.23 -4.53
N PHE A 76 2.04 -12.07 -3.85
CA PHE A 76 0.71 -12.48 -4.32
C PHE A 76 -0.23 -11.29 -4.51
N ALA A 77 0.29 -10.06 -4.46
CA ALA A 77 -0.50 -8.89 -4.80
C ALA A 77 -0.94 -9.03 -6.26
N GLU A 78 -2.20 -9.44 -6.48
CA GLU A 78 -2.76 -9.51 -7.82
C GLU A 78 -2.74 -8.11 -8.41
N MET A 79 -1.91 -7.93 -9.44
CA MET A 79 -1.89 -6.71 -10.23
C MET A 79 -3.17 -6.64 -11.06
N THR A 80 -4.29 -6.30 -10.44
CA THR A 80 -5.55 -6.09 -11.15
C THR A 80 -5.41 -4.82 -11.96
N LYS A 81 -5.08 -4.97 -13.25
CA LYS A 81 -5.09 -3.88 -14.23
C LYS A 81 -6.51 -3.31 -14.26
N THR A 82 -6.65 -2.03 -13.94
CA THR A 82 -7.85 -1.23 -14.23
C THR A 82 -7.57 -0.32 -15.40
#